data_AF-A0AAE1CBC8-F1
#
_entry.id   AF-A0AAE1CBC8-F1
#
_cell.length_a   1.000
_cell.length_b   1.000
_cell.length_c   1.000
_cell.angle_alpha   90.00
_cell.angle_beta   90.00
_cell.angle_gamma   90.00
#
_symmetry.space_group_name_H-M   'P 1'
#
loop_
_entity.id
_entity.type
_entity.pdbx_description
1 polymer ?
#
loop_
_entity_poly.entity_id
_entity_poly.type
_entity_poly.pdbx_seq_one_letter_code
_entity_poly.pdbx_strand_id
1 'polypeptide(L)'
;MSAPQSEAFKAAVIDSKKLTSKPSNEDLLEIYALYKVGTGESFESATKPGMFDLKAGSPLPQRLGKAKYNAWSKLNDDSLTPEEAQAKYVAKIEEMKATYGYDADKQPEAVGASA
;
A
#
# COMPACT_ATOMS: atom_id res chain seq x y z
N MET A 1 -11.67 6.19 13.07
CA MET A 1 -10.45 6.49 13.86
C MET A 1 -9.33 5.73 13.20
N SER A 2 -8.31 6.39 12.65
CA SER A 2 -7.14 5.70 12.08
C SER A 2 -6.42 4.90 13.17
N ALA A 3 -5.89 3.74 12.82
CA ALA A 3 -5.16 2.89 13.76
C ALA A 3 -3.83 3.57 14.19
N PRO A 4 -3.37 3.34 15.43
CA PRO A 4 -2.07 3.83 15.87
C PRO A 4 -0.96 3.23 14.99
N GLN A 5 -0.20 4.09 14.32
CA GLN A 5 0.90 3.70 13.45
C GLN A 5 2.21 3.66 14.22
N SER A 6 2.87 2.51 14.22
CA SER A 6 4.22 2.34 14.77
C SER A 6 5.25 3.20 14.04
N GLU A 7 6.31 3.58 14.75
CA GLU A 7 7.43 4.34 14.15
C GLU A 7 8.13 3.53 13.06
N ALA A 8 8.29 2.23 13.27
CA ALA A 8 8.84 1.31 12.27
C ALA A 8 8.02 1.31 10.97
N PHE A 9 6.69 1.31 11.08
CA PHE A 9 5.82 1.39 9.90
C PHE A 9 5.98 2.71 9.15
N LYS A 10 6.01 3.85 9.88
CA LYS A 10 6.21 5.17 9.25
C LYS A 10 7.58 5.25 8.55
N ALA A 11 8.62 4.71 9.16
CA ALA A 11 9.95 4.61 8.57
C ALA A 11 9.91 3.74 7.30
N ALA A 12 9.32 2.54 7.38
CA ALA A 12 9.17 1.64 6.24
C ALA A 12 8.40 2.29 5.07
N VAL A 13 7.37 3.11 5.36
CA VAL A 13 6.62 3.84 4.31
C VAL A 13 7.51 4.84 3.59
N ILE A 14 8.39 5.53 4.32
CA ILE A 14 9.39 6.44 3.73
C ILE A 14 10.40 5.62 2.92
N ASP A 15 10.90 4.55 3.49
CA ASP A 15 11.93 3.70 2.88
C ASP A 15 11.44 3.00 1.60
N SER A 16 10.16 2.66 1.53
CA SER A 16 9.54 2.11 0.31
C SER A 16 9.69 3.02 -0.92
N LYS A 17 9.83 4.34 -0.69
CA LYS A 17 10.05 5.36 -1.74
C LYS A 17 11.53 5.62 -2.02
N LYS A 18 12.42 5.08 -1.20
CA LYS A 18 13.87 5.20 -1.31
C LYS A 18 14.52 3.96 -1.95
N LEU A 19 13.71 3.02 -2.43
CA LEU A 19 14.21 1.88 -3.18
C LEU A 19 14.93 2.36 -4.45
N THR A 20 16.08 1.76 -4.74
CA THR A 20 16.89 2.13 -5.90
C THR A 20 16.33 1.52 -7.18
N SER A 21 15.77 0.32 -7.09
CA SER A 21 15.06 -0.33 -8.18
C SER A 21 13.54 -0.24 -8.05
N LYS A 22 12.85 -0.26 -9.19
CA LYS A 22 11.39 -0.25 -9.25
C LYS A 22 10.85 -1.60 -8.78
N PRO A 23 10.00 -1.64 -7.73
CA PRO A 23 9.41 -2.88 -7.29
C PRO A 23 8.46 -3.48 -8.31
N SER A 24 8.28 -4.79 -8.22
CA SER A 24 7.28 -5.50 -9.02
C SER A 24 5.87 -4.99 -8.70
N ASN A 25 4.98 -5.03 -9.69
CA ASN A 25 3.60 -4.60 -9.51
C ASN A 25 2.91 -5.39 -8.38
N GLU A 26 3.25 -6.66 -8.20
CA GLU A 26 2.74 -7.50 -7.10
C GLU A 26 3.16 -6.97 -5.72
N ASP A 27 4.44 -6.64 -5.53
CA ASP A 27 4.92 -6.06 -4.27
C ASP A 27 4.26 -4.70 -4.00
N LEU A 28 4.11 -3.86 -5.03
CA LEU A 28 3.40 -2.58 -4.91
C LEU A 28 1.95 -2.76 -4.46
N LEU A 29 1.26 -3.80 -4.94
CA LEU A 29 -0.11 -4.12 -4.55
C LEU A 29 -0.17 -4.65 -3.11
N GLU A 30 0.80 -5.48 -2.72
CA GLU A 30 0.89 -6.07 -1.39
C GLU A 30 1.17 -5.02 -0.32
N ILE A 31 2.20 -4.19 -0.49
CA ILE A 31 2.51 -3.09 0.45
C ILE A 31 1.36 -2.09 0.51
N TYR A 32 0.68 -1.84 -0.62
CA TYR A 32 -0.50 -0.97 -0.64
C TYR A 32 -1.62 -1.54 0.23
N ALA A 33 -1.96 -2.82 0.05
CA ALA A 33 -3.01 -3.48 0.82
C ALA A 33 -2.67 -3.51 2.33
N LEU A 34 -1.44 -3.86 2.68
CA LEU A 34 -0.92 -3.84 4.05
C LEU A 34 -0.97 -2.44 4.66
N TYR A 35 -0.62 -1.41 3.88
CA TYR A 35 -0.71 -0.03 4.33
C TYR A 35 -2.14 0.38 4.68
N LYS A 36 -3.12 0.04 3.83
CA LYS A 36 -4.54 0.35 4.05
C LYS A 36 -5.04 -0.29 5.34
N VAL A 37 -4.81 -1.58 5.54
CA VAL A 37 -5.18 -2.30 6.77
C VAL A 37 -4.43 -1.73 7.98
N GLY A 38 -3.12 -1.50 7.87
CA GLY A 38 -2.27 -0.98 8.95
C GLY A 38 -2.60 0.44 9.39
N THR A 39 -3.15 1.26 8.50
CA THR A 39 -3.67 2.61 8.81
C THR A 39 -5.07 2.59 9.43
N GLY A 40 -5.71 1.43 9.48
CA GLY A 40 -7.08 1.26 9.96
C GLY A 40 -8.13 1.70 8.95
N GLU A 41 -7.81 1.74 7.65
CA GLU A 41 -8.84 1.87 6.62
C GLU A 41 -9.58 0.54 6.45
N SER A 42 -10.91 0.60 6.51
CA SER A 42 -11.77 -0.57 6.33
C SER A 42 -11.94 -0.88 4.85
N PHE A 43 -11.84 -2.15 4.46
CA PHE A 43 -12.15 -2.58 3.10
C PHE A 43 -13.58 -2.22 2.67
N GLU A 44 -14.51 -2.06 3.61
CA GLU A 44 -15.87 -1.58 3.33
C GLU A 44 -15.89 -0.18 2.70
N SER A 45 -14.85 0.63 2.91
CA SER A 45 -14.69 1.91 2.22
C SER A 45 -14.25 1.75 0.75
N ALA A 46 -13.71 0.59 0.37
CA ALA A 46 -13.36 0.27 -1.00
C ALA A 46 -14.62 -0.11 -1.78
N THR A 47 -15.01 0.71 -2.76
CA THR A 47 -16.11 0.36 -3.65
C THR A 47 -15.64 -0.71 -4.64
N LYS A 48 -16.35 -1.84 -4.71
CA LYS A 48 -16.09 -2.93 -5.66
C LYS A 48 -16.21 -2.40 -7.09
N PRO A 49 -15.17 -2.52 -7.94
CA PRO A 49 -15.23 -2.01 -9.30
C PRO A 49 -16.29 -2.78 -10.10
N GLY A 50 -17.44 -2.14 -10.35
CA GLY A 50 -18.55 -2.67 -11.12
C GLY A 50 -18.36 -2.46 -12.62
N MET A 51 -18.93 -3.37 -13.43
CA MET A 51 -18.81 -3.44 -14.90
C MET A 51 -19.30 -2.17 -15.66
N PHE A 52 -19.88 -1.18 -14.96
CA PHE A 52 -20.45 0.05 -15.52
C PHE A 52 -19.82 1.34 -14.95
N ASP A 53 -18.60 1.30 -14.39
CA ASP A 53 -17.97 2.47 -13.79
C ASP A 53 -17.22 3.38 -14.80
N LEU A 54 -17.77 3.49 -16.01
CA LEU A 54 -17.43 4.58 -16.95
C LEU A 54 -18.36 5.75 -16.66
N LYS A 55 -17.91 6.72 -15.85
CA LYS A 55 -18.14 8.17 -16.03
C LYS A 55 -17.83 8.95 -14.74
N ALA A 56 -17.34 10.15 -14.99
CA ALA A 56 -16.95 11.21 -14.07
C ALA A 56 -18.08 11.65 -13.13
N GLY A 57 -17.73 12.07 -11.91
CA GLY A 57 -18.57 13.02 -11.17
C GLY A 57 -18.73 12.87 -9.65
N SER A 58 -18.28 11.79 -9.01
CA SER A 58 -18.58 11.59 -7.57
C SER A 58 -17.38 11.87 -6.65
N PRO A 59 -17.54 12.71 -5.61
CA PRO A 59 -16.52 12.93 -4.58
C PRO A 59 -16.63 11.85 -3.49
N LEU A 60 -16.22 10.60 -3.79
CA LEU A 60 -16.20 9.47 -2.85
C LEU A 60 -15.02 8.51 -3.16
N PRO A 61 -14.61 7.65 -2.20
CA PRO A 61 -13.21 7.38 -1.85
C PRO A 61 -12.50 6.46 -2.87
N GLN A 62 -11.20 6.70 -3.06
CA GLN A 62 -10.24 6.06 -3.98
C GLN A 62 -10.83 4.97 -4.91
N ARG A 63 -10.96 5.27 -6.22
CA ARG A 63 -11.16 4.23 -7.24
C ARG A 63 -9.95 3.28 -7.27
N LEU A 64 -10.08 2.12 -6.64
CA LEU A 64 -9.06 1.06 -6.68
C LEU A 64 -9.25 0.21 -7.93
N GLY A 65 -8.19 0.06 -8.72
CA GLY A 65 -8.19 -0.92 -9.82
C GLY A 65 -8.42 -2.34 -9.29
N LYS A 66 -8.94 -3.23 -10.14
CA LYS A 66 -9.31 -4.62 -9.78
C LYS A 66 -8.17 -5.38 -9.07
N ALA A 67 -6.92 -5.14 -9.45
CA ALA A 67 -5.76 -5.73 -8.81
C ALA A 67 -5.54 -5.26 -7.36
N LYS A 68 -5.65 -3.94 -7.11
CA LYS A 68 -5.55 -3.35 -5.75
C LYS A 68 -6.71 -3.82 -4.87
N TYR A 69 -7.92 -3.86 -5.45
CA TYR A 69 -9.09 -4.38 -4.76
C TYR A 69 -8.90 -5.85 -4.35
N ASN A 70 -8.41 -6.70 -5.26
CA ASN A 70 -8.16 -8.11 -4.94
C ASN A 70 -7.06 -8.30 -3.88
N ALA A 71 -5.97 -7.54 -3.95
CA ALA A 71 -4.90 -7.61 -2.96
C ALA A 71 -5.39 -7.20 -1.56
N TRP A 72 -6.17 -6.13 -1.48
CA TRP A 72 -6.75 -5.67 -0.21
C TRP A 72 -7.85 -6.61 0.30
N SER A 73 -8.70 -7.14 -0.59
CA SER A 73 -9.72 -8.13 -0.23
C SER A 73 -9.08 -9.33 0.46
N LYS A 74 -8.01 -9.90 -0.13
CA LYS A 74 -7.30 -11.05 0.45
C LYS A 74 -6.84 -10.78 1.89
N LEU A 75 -6.17 -9.64 2.13
CA LEU A 75 -5.71 -9.28 3.48
C LEU A 75 -6.86 -8.98 4.46
N ASN A 76 -7.99 -8.49 3.96
CA ASN A 76 -9.17 -8.26 4.78
C ASN A 76 -9.87 -9.59 5.14
N ASP A 77 -9.92 -10.55 4.20
CA ASP A 77 -10.41 -11.91 4.44
C ASP A 77 -9.58 -12.62 5.52
N ASP A 78 -8.25 -12.40 5.54
CA ASP A 78 -7.35 -12.86 6.62
C ASP A 78 -7.64 -12.20 7.99
N SER A 79 -8.58 -11.25 8.08
CA SER A 79 -8.94 -10.54 9.32
C SER A 79 -7.74 -9.95 10.05
N LEU A 80 -6.75 -9.47 9.30
CA LEU A 80 -5.52 -8.92 9.84
C LEU A 80 -5.78 -7.69 10.70
N THR A 81 -5.22 -7.68 11.91
CA THR A 81 -5.24 -6.49 12.75
C THR A 81 -4.32 -5.41 12.16
N PRO A 82 -4.57 -4.12 12.45
CA PRO A 82 -3.69 -3.04 11.99
C PRO A 82 -2.24 -3.23 12.43
N GLU A 83 -2.00 -3.77 13.61
CA GLU A 83 -0.66 -4.04 14.14
C GLU A 83 0.06 -5.15 13.35
N GLU A 84 -0.63 -6.24 13.04
CA GLU A 84 -0.08 -7.32 12.21
C GLU A 84 0.20 -6.84 10.78
N ALA A 85 -0.71 -6.05 10.20
CA ALA A 85 -0.51 -5.48 8.88
C ALA A 85 0.71 -4.53 8.84
N GLN A 86 0.92 -3.74 9.90
CA GLN A 86 2.11 -2.90 10.03
C GLN A 86 3.39 -3.76 10.14
N ALA A 87 3.38 -4.82 10.95
CA ALA A 87 4.54 -5.71 11.10
C ALA A 87 4.88 -6.40 9.77
N LYS A 88 3.88 -6.92 9.07
CA LYS A 88 4.03 -7.50 7.72
C LYS A 88 4.53 -6.47 6.71
N TYR A 89 4.04 -5.23 6.76
CA TYR A 89 4.50 -4.15 5.90
C TYR A 89 5.99 -3.88 6.10
N VAL A 90 6.43 -3.73 7.36
CA VAL A 90 7.84 -3.50 7.68
C VAL A 90 8.71 -4.65 7.17
N ALA A 91 8.31 -5.90 7.44
CA ALA A 91 9.03 -7.07 6.95
C ALA A 91 9.12 -7.10 5.42
N LYS A 92 8.04 -6.75 4.72
CA LYS A 92 8.01 -6.70 3.26
C LYS A 92 8.93 -5.61 2.71
N ILE A 93 8.95 -4.43 3.33
CA ILE A 93 9.86 -3.36 2.92
C ILE A 93 11.31 -3.79 3.15
N GLU A 94 11.65 -4.41 4.27
CA GLU A 94 13.01 -4.92 4.52
C GLU A 94 13.44 -5.94 3.46
N GLU A 95 12.56 -6.86 3.07
CA GLU A 95 12.80 -7.79 1.96
C GLU A 95 13.02 -7.02 0.64
N MET A 96 12.15 -6.05 0.34
CA MET A 96 12.27 -5.21 -0.85
C MET A 96 13.57 -4.40 -0.86
N LYS A 97 14.05 -3.92 0.29
CA LYS A 97 15.35 -3.24 0.38
C LYS A 97 16.50 -4.17 -0.01
N ALA A 98 16.45 -5.44 0.42
CA ALA A 98 17.45 -6.44 0.07
C ALA A 98 17.37 -6.85 -1.40
N THR A 99 16.16 -6.99 -1.96
CA THR A 99 15.93 -7.41 -3.34
C THR A 99 16.14 -6.30 -4.37
N TYR A 100 15.58 -5.11 -4.12
CA TYR A 100 15.57 -3.98 -5.04
C TYR A 100 16.69 -2.96 -4.77
N GLY A 101 17.41 -3.10 -3.66
CA GLY A 101 18.38 -2.13 -3.20
C GLY A 101 17.71 -0.95 -2.50
N TYR A 102 18.38 -0.45 -1.46
CA TYR A 102 17.93 0.66 -0.64
C TYR A 102 19.04 1.68 -0.49
N ASP A 103 18.66 2.95 -0.62
CA ASP A 103 19.59 4.06 -0.49
C ASP A 103 18.99 5.08 0.47
N ALA A 104 19.57 5.18 1.67
CA ALA A 104 19.04 6.03 2.73
C ALA A 104 19.12 7.53 2.39
N ASP A 105 20.10 7.90 1.56
CA ASP A 105 20.40 9.25 1.10
C ASP A 105 19.60 9.62 -0.16
N LYS A 106 19.02 8.63 -0.86
CA LYS A 106 18.10 8.88 -1.97
C LYS A 106 16.87 9.66 -1.50
N GLN A 107 16.64 10.79 -2.16
CA GLN A 107 15.41 11.55 -1.95
C GLN A 107 14.21 10.74 -2.47
N PRO A 108 13.10 10.65 -1.71
CA PRO A 108 11.94 9.89 -2.15
C PRO A 108 11.40 10.48 -3.45
N GLU A 109 11.66 9.80 -4.57
CA GLU A 109 11.08 10.20 -5.85
C GLU A 109 9.56 10.09 -5.74
N ALA A 110 8.86 11.17 -6.08
CA ALA A 110 7.42 11.15 -6.19
C ALA A 110 7.08 10.21 -7.36
N VAL A 111 6.60 9.01 -7.03
CA VAL A 111 6.04 8.03 -7.98
C VAL A 111 4.93 8.69 -8.80
N GLY A 112 5.29 9.27 -9.94
CA GLY A 112 4.40 10.11 -10.76
C GLY A 112 5.10 11.08 -11.70
N ALA A 113 6.40 11.38 -11.51
CA ALA A 113 7.17 12.18 -12.47
C ALA A 113 7.82 11.27 -13.54
N SER A 114 7.00 10.70 -14.43
CA SER A 114 7.51 10.26 -15.73
C SER A 114 7.00 11.26 -16.76
N ALA A 115 7.96 12.00 -17.33
CA ALA A 115 7.78 12.95 -18.41
C ALA A 115 7.18 12.31 -19.67
#